data_AF-A0A947AH98-F1
#
_entry.id   AF-A0A947AH98-F1
#
_cell.length_a   1.000
_cell.length_b   1.000
_cell.length_c   1.000
_cell.angle_alpha   90.00
_cell.angle_beta   90.00
_cell.angle_gamma   90.00
#
_symmetry.space_group_name_H-M   'P 1'
#
loop_
_entity.id
_entity.type
_entity.pdbx_description
1 polymer ?
#
loop_
_entity_poly.entity_id
_entity_poly.type
_entity_poly.pdbx_seq_one_letter_code
_entity_poly.pdbx_strand_id
1 'polypeptide(L)'
;FQMGEYTYLKEGMEVVANGDLHRFFAGDETAGVYMSGFYVVMMFGLPAMAYAIYLNTPKDSRKKVGAILAGVAFTSFLTGITEPLEFLFLFVAPLLFLLHALLTGLALAIAQMLDIHAGFGFSAGFIDYVINYKLATNPLLILPLGAIFALVYFIASYYTIKLFKLKIFDSSNEDKTTNISDEALAFIEALGGIENIIHTDACITRLRMSVNDSNKLLDETFITLGAKGVIRPDNKSIQIVLGTRAESVAEAIKEALR
;
A
#
# COMPACT_ATOMS: atom_id res chain seq x y z
N PHE A 1 -9.13 -4.76 -23.91
CA PHE A 1 -10.19 -3.81 -24.32
C PHE A 1 -9.82 -3.21 -25.68
N GLN A 2 -10.27 -3.82 -26.78
CA GLN A 2 -10.02 -3.35 -28.17
C GLN A 2 -11.28 -2.66 -28.72
N MET A 3 -11.77 -1.63 -28.04
CA MET A 3 -12.90 -0.84 -28.54
C MET A 3 -12.37 0.34 -29.37
N GLY A 4 -12.78 0.37 -30.64
CA GLY A 4 -12.40 1.41 -31.59
C GLY A 4 -11.05 1.18 -32.27
N GLU A 5 -10.93 1.79 -33.44
CA GLU A 5 -9.79 1.77 -34.34
C GLU A 5 -9.42 3.21 -34.71
N TYR A 6 -8.13 3.51 -34.78
CA TYR A 6 -7.62 4.78 -35.29
C TYR A 6 -6.45 4.56 -36.23
N THR A 7 -6.59 5.06 -37.46
CA THR A 7 -5.58 4.90 -38.50
C THR A 7 -4.77 6.19 -38.61
N TYR A 8 -3.45 6.06 -38.54
CA TYR A 8 -2.54 7.19 -38.54
C TYR A 8 -1.25 6.87 -39.31
N LEU A 9 -0.57 7.90 -39.78
CA LEU A 9 0.70 7.75 -40.46
C LEU A 9 1.85 7.75 -39.46
N LYS A 10 2.64 6.67 -39.45
CA LYS A 10 3.88 6.57 -38.70
C LYS A 10 5.00 6.19 -39.65
N GLU A 11 6.01 7.06 -39.77
CA GLU A 11 7.17 6.83 -40.64
C GLU A 11 6.80 6.56 -42.11
N GLY A 12 5.72 7.18 -42.59
CA GLY A 12 5.22 7.02 -43.97
C GLY A 12 4.44 5.73 -44.23
N MET A 13 4.24 4.89 -43.21
CA MET A 13 3.36 3.73 -43.27
C MET A 13 2.05 4.01 -42.53
N GLU A 14 0.96 3.49 -43.08
CA GLU A 14 -0.35 3.51 -42.44
C GLU A 14 -0.37 2.45 -41.33
N VAL A 15 -0.59 2.88 -40.10
CA VAL A 15 -0.62 2.03 -38.92
C VAL A 15 -1.96 2.18 -38.22
N VAL A 16 -2.46 1.07 -37.70
CA VAL A 16 -3.75 1.00 -37.02
C VAL A 16 -3.54 0.83 -35.52
N ALA A 17 -4.01 1.79 -34.74
CA ALA A 17 -4.08 1.72 -33.28
C ALA A 17 -5.43 1.18 -32.82
N ASN A 18 -5.42 0.18 -31.93
CA ASN A 18 -6.63 -0.47 -31.43
C ASN A 18 -6.76 -0.31 -29.92
N GLY A 19 -7.97 0.01 -29.46
CA GLY A 19 -8.26 0.21 -28.03
C GLY A 19 -7.85 1.58 -27.49
N ASP A 20 -8.49 1.97 -26.39
CA ASP A 20 -8.48 3.35 -25.87
C ASP A 20 -7.07 3.90 -25.61
N LEU A 21 -6.22 3.11 -24.94
CA LEU A 21 -4.84 3.47 -24.64
C LEU A 21 -4.01 3.76 -25.89
N HIS A 22 -3.98 2.82 -26.84
CA HIS A 22 -3.13 2.93 -28.01
C HIS A 22 -3.63 4.00 -28.97
N ARG A 23 -4.95 4.18 -29.08
CA ARG A 23 -5.57 5.26 -29.85
C ARG A 23 -5.19 6.64 -29.29
N PHE A 24 -5.27 6.81 -27.96
CA PHE A 24 -4.87 8.06 -27.30
C PHE A 24 -3.42 8.42 -27.62
N PHE A 25 -2.49 7.46 -27.47
CA PHE A 25 -1.07 7.70 -27.77
C PHE A 25 -0.75 7.80 -29.27
N ALA A 26 -1.66 7.38 -30.15
CA ALA A 26 -1.59 7.63 -31.59
C ALA A 26 -2.10 9.04 -31.98
N GLY A 27 -2.66 9.80 -31.03
CA GLY A 27 -3.19 11.15 -31.25
C GLY A 27 -4.68 11.19 -31.60
N ASP A 28 -5.44 10.13 -31.31
CA ASP A 28 -6.89 10.13 -31.46
C ASP A 28 -7.54 10.97 -30.34
N GLU A 29 -8.06 12.15 -30.68
CA GLU A 29 -8.71 13.07 -29.74
C GLU A 29 -10.00 12.49 -29.12
N THR A 30 -10.55 11.38 -29.66
CA THR A 30 -11.75 10.71 -29.13
C THR A 30 -11.44 9.55 -28.18
N ALA A 31 -10.16 9.27 -27.94
CA ALA A 31 -9.69 8.18 -27.08
C ALA A 31 -9.13 8.70 -25.75
N GLY A 32 -9.00 7.84 -24.75
CA GLY A 32 -8.61 8.20 -23.38
C GLY A 32 -9.82 8.46 -22.46
N VAL A 33 -11.02 8.10 -22.92
CA VAL A 33 -12.29 8.28 -22.19
C VAL A 33 -12.43 7.31 -21.02
N TYR A 34 -11.93 6.08 -21.14
CA TYR A 34 -12.04 5.05 -20.10
C TYR A 34 -10.95 5.18 -19.04
N MET A 35 -10.03 6.13 -19.23
CA MET A 35 -8.82 6.30 -18.43
C MET A 35 -8.85 7.60 -17.60
N SER A 36 -9.51 8.64 -18.08
CA SER A 36 -9.40 10.00 -17.54
C SER A 36 -9.80 10.13 -16.07
N GLY A 37 -10.81 9.39 -15.62
CA GLY A 37 -11.26 9.43 -14.22
C GLY A 37 -10.25 8.88 -13.21
N PHE A 38 -9.24 8.10 -13.62
CA PHE A 38 -8.20 7.65 -12.70
C PHE A 38 -7.35 8.80 -12.16
N TYR A 39 -7.07 9.83 -12.97
CA TYR A 39 -6.35 11.03 -12.50
C TYR A 39 -7.06 11.70 -11.32
N VAL A 40 -8.39 11.79 -11.37
CA VAL A 40 -9.22 12.37 -10.31
C VAL A 40 -9.05 11.58 -9.01
N VAL A 41 -9.04 10.26 -9.10
CA VAL A 41 -8.95 9.38 -7.93
C VAL A 41 -7.54 9.38 -7.34
N MET A 42 -6.52 9.22 -8.18
CA MET A 42 -5.14 8.98 -7.76
C MET A 42 -4.48 10.26 -7.24
N MET A 43 -4.77 11.40 -7.88
CA MET A 43 -4.22 12.69 -7.50
C MET A 43 -4.99 13.38 -6.37
N PHE A 44 -6.28 13.07 -6.18
CA PHE A 44 -7.13 13.82 -5.25
C PHE A 44 -7.90 12.93 -4.27
N GLY A 45 -8.63 11.94 -4.79
CA GLY A 45 -9.50 11.09 -3.97
C GLY A 45 -8.74 10.30 -2.89
N LEU A 46 -7.70 9.58 -3.29
CA LEU A 46 -6.90 8.76 -2.39
C LEU A 46 -6.08 9.58 -1.39
N PRO A 47 -5.39 10.68 -1.77
CA PRO A 47 -4.79 11.59 -0.80
C PRO A 47 -5.79 12.15 0.22
N ALA A 48 -7.01 12.49 -0.21
CA ALA A 48 -8.07 12.95 0.67
C ALA A 48 -8.57 11.84 1.61
N MET A 49 -8.67 10.60 1.14
CA MET A 49 -8.96 9.43 1.98
C MET A 49 -7.86 9.21 3.01
N ALA A 50 -6.59 9.27 2.62
CA ALA A 50 -5.46 9.15 3.54
C ALA A 50 -5.53 10.20 4.66
N TYR A 51 -5.93 11.44 4.32
CA TYR A 51 -6.15 12.49 5.31
C TYR A 51 -7.34 12.18 6.24
N ALA A 52 -8.45 11.62 5.71
CA ALA A 52 -9.56 11.18 6.54
C ALA A 52 -9.17 10.04 7.51
N ILE A 53 -8.35 9.10 7.06
CA ILE A 53 -7.77 8.04 7.90
C ILE A 53 -6.92 8.66 9.01
N TYR A 54 -6.01 9.56 8.66
CA TYR A 54 -5.14 10.25 9.62
C TYR A 54 -5.91 10.94 10.77
N LEU A 55 -7.02 11.63 10.46
CA LEU A 55 -7.83 12.31 11.47
C LEU A 55 -8.58 11.34 12.40
N ASN A 56 -8.88 10.13 11.91
CA ASN A 56 -9.53 9.08 12.71
C ASN A 56 -8.52 8.17 13.44
N THR A 57 -7.22 8.31 13.17
CA THR A 57 -6.16 7.61 13.94
C THR A 57 -6.06 8.15 15.37
N PRO A 58 -5.91 7.27 16.39
CA PRO A 58 -5.65 7.68 17.77
C PRO A 58 -4.50 8.68 17.88
N LYS A 59 -4.60 9.64 18.81
CA LYS A 59 -3.63 10.73 18.94
C LYS A 59 -2.22 10.22 19.21
N ASP A 60 -2.10 9.13 19.95
CA ASP A 60 -0.82 8.57 20.40
C ASP A 60 0.00 8.00 19.22
N SER A 61 -0.66 7.38 18.24
CA SER A 61 -0.01 6.83 17.03
C SER A 61 0.00 7.80 15.84
N ARG A 62 -0.69 8.95 15.94
CA ARG A 62 -0.95 9.85 14.82
C ARG A 62 0.31 10.40 14.16
N LYS A 63 1.38 10.63 14.93
CA LYS A 63 2.66 11.13 14.37
C LYS A 63 3.32 10.09 13.45
N LYS A 64 3.43 8.84 13.90
CA LYS A 64 4.00 7.72 13.14
C LYS A 64 3.15 7.42 11.90
N VAL A 65 1.85 7.25 12.10
CA VAL A 65 0.90 6.96 11.03
C VAL A 65 0.80 8.11 10.02
N GLY A 66 0.88 9.36 10.48
CA GLY A 66 0.86 10.53 9.61
C GLY A 66 2.01 10.55 8.61
N ALA A 67 3.21 10.14 9.02
CA ALA A 67 4.35 10.03 8.10
C ALA A 67 4.12 8.96 7.03
N ILE A 68 3.59 7.79 7.42
CA ILE A 68 3.26 6.70 6.49
C ILE A 68 2.20 7.16 5.50
N LEU A 69 1.09 7.71 5.99
CA LEU A 69 -0.03 8.17 5.16
C LEU A 69 0.38 9.29 4.22
N ALA A 70 1.21 10.23 4.67
CA ALA A 70 1.74 11.29 3.81
C ALA A 70 2.61 10.71 2.68
N GLY A 71 3.48 9.73 3.00
CA GLY A 71 4.32 9.06 2.00
C GLY A 71 3.49 8.35 0.93
N VAL A 72 2.58 7.47 1.32
CA VAL A 72 1.77 6.70 0.36
C VAL A 72 0.77 7.58 -0.41
N ALA A 73 0.22 8.62 0.21
CA ALA A 73 -0.63 9.61 -0.47
C ALA A 73 0.17 10.40 -1.51
N PHE A 74 1.40 10.78 -1.18
CA PHE A 74 2.28 11.47 -2.12
C PHE A 74 2.69 10.56 -3.27
N THR A 75 2.97 9.27 -3.01
CA THR A 75 3.23 8.28 -4.06
C THR A 75 2.01 8.15 -5.00
N SER A 76 0.80 7.98 -4.47
CA SER A 76 -0.44 7.95 -5.27
C SER A 76 -0.59 9.22 -6.11
N PHE A 77 -0.38 10.40 -5.53
CA PHE A 77 -0.48 11.65 -6.26
C PHE A 77 0.55 11.74 -7.39
N LEU A 78 1.82 11.46 -7.08
CA LEU A 78 2.92 11.71 -7.98
C LEU A 78 2.99 10.68 -9.12
N THR A 79 2.93 9.40 -8.77
CA THR A 79 3.13 8.30 -9.72
C THR A 79 1.84 7.60 -10.10
N GLY A 80 0.79 7.73 -9.30
CA GLY A 80 -0.46 7.03 -9.50
C GLY A 80 -0.57 5.67 -8.80
N ILE A 81 0.53 5.17 -8.23
CA ILE A 81 0.57 3.88 -7.52
C ILE A 81 -0.27 3.97 -6.23
N THR A 82 -1.31 3.14 -6.14
CA THR A 82 -2.32 3.18 -5.06
C THR A 82 -2.18 2.04 -4.07
N GLU A 83 -1.55 0.93 -4.47
CA GLU A 83 -1.51 -0.31 -3.71
C GLU A 83 -0.99 -0.13 -2.28
N PRO A 84 0.09 0.63 -2.01
CA PRO A 84 0.58 0.84 -0.66
C PRO A 84 -0.43 1.51 0.28
N LEU A 85 -1.33 2.35 -0.26
CA LEU A 85 -2.40 2.99 0.51
C LEU A 85 -3.61 2.07 0.63
N GLU A 86 -4.03 1.44 -0.47
CA GLU A 86 -5.18 0.53 -0.49
C GLU A 86 -4.99 -0.67 0.43
N PHE A 87 -3.77 -1.21 0.49
CA PHE A 87 -3.47 -2.37 1.34
C PHE A 87 -3.61 -2.07 2.84
N LEU A 88 -3.55 -0.80 3.25
CA LEU A 88 -3.79 -0.41 4.64
C LEU A 88 -5.22 -0.68 5.09
N PHE A 89 -6.18 -0.66 4.17
CA PHE A 89 -7.60 -0.79 4.51
C PHE A 89 -8.35 -1.89 3.74
N LEU A 90 -7.81 -2.44 2.66
CA LEU A 90 -8.44 -3.48 1.84
C LEU A 90 -8.95 -4.67 2.68
N PHE A 91 -8.11 -5.17 3.59
CA PHE A 91 -8.44 -6.32 4.44
C PHE A 91 -9.03 -5.93 5.80
N VAL A 92 -8.72 -4.73 6.29
CA VAL A 92 -9.10 -4.27 7.64
C VAL A 92 -10.46 -3.58 7.63
N ALA A 93 -10.77 -2.87 6.55
CA ALA A 93 -11.98 -2.09 6.35
C ALA A 93 -12.57 -2.31 4.93
N PRO A 94 -13.14 -3.50 4.64
CA PRO A 94 -13.71 -3.81 3.33
C PRO A 94 -14.78 -2.81 2.86
N LEU A 95 -15.54 -2.22 3.79
CA LEU A 95 -16.51 -1.17 3.50
C LEU A 95 -15.87 0.08 2.90
N LEU A 96 -14.68 0.45 3.38
CA LEU A 96 -13.94 1.60 2.85
C LEU A 96 -13.42 1.31 1.44
N PHE A 97 -13.04 0.05 1.16
CA PHE A 97 -12.67 -0.39 -0.18
C PHE A 97 -13.86 -0.43 -1.14
N LEU A 98 -15.04 -0.86 -0.68
CA LEU A 98 -16.26 -0.78 -1.49
C LEU A 98 -16.63 0.67 -1.82
N LEU A 99 -16.53 1.58 -0.84
CA LEU A 99 -16.72 3.02 -1.07
C LEU A 99 -15.74 3.54 -2.12
N HIS A 100 -14.45 3.18 -2.01
CA HIS A 100 -13.43 3.55 -2.98
C HIS A 100 -13.81 3.09 -4.39
N ALA A 101 -14.15 1.82 -4.58
CA ALA A 101 -14.51 1.27 -5.88
C ALA A 101 -15.71 1.99 -6.52
N LEU A 102 -16.74 2.31 -5.72
CA LEU A 102 -17.91 3.05 -6.20
C LEU A 102 -17.56 4.48 -6.62
N LEU A 103 -16.77 5.19 -5.81
CA LEU A 103 -16.32 6.54 -6.13
C LEU A 103 -15.40 6.55 -7.34
N THR A 104 -14.56 5.53 -7.54
CA THR A 104 -13.74 5.39 -8.74
C THR A 104 -14.60 5.20 -9.99
N GLY A 105 -15.62 4.35 -9.94
CA GLY A 105 -16.58 4.21 -11.04
C GLY A 105 -17.30 5.52 -11.37
N LEU A 106 -17.70 6.28 -10.36
CA LEU A 106 -18.32 7.61 -10.54
C LEU A 106 -17.34 8.63 -11.13
N ALA A 107 -16.07 8.63 -10.71
CA ALA A 107 -15.06 9.52 -11.26
C ALA A 107 -14.85 9.26 -12.76
N LEU A 108 -14.78 8.00 -13.17
CA LEU A 108 -14.69 7.60 -14.58
C LEU A 108 -15.91 8.05 -15.38
N ALA A 109 -17.12 7.77 -14.88
CA ALA A 109 -18.35 8.16 -15.57
C ALA A 109 -18.48 9.69 -15.71
N ILE A 110 -18.19 10.45 -14.66
CA ILE A 110 -18.30 11.91 -14.69
C ILE A 110 -17.21 12.53 -15.57
N ALA A 111 -15.98 12.02 -15.53
CA ALA A 111 -14.91 12.49 -16.41
C ALA A 111 -15.29 12.31 -17.89
N GLN A 112 -15.90 11.18 -18.25
CA GLN A 112 -16.46 10.96 -19.57
C GLN A 112 -17.61 11.93 -19.89
N MET A 113 -18.54 12.17 -18.97
CA MET A 113 -19.65 13.11 -19.17
C MET A 113 -19.18 14.57 -19.38
N LEU A 114 -18.01 14.91 -18.84
CA LEU A 114 -17.37 16.22 -18.99
C LEU A 114 -16.42 16.29 -20.20
N ASP A 115 -16.43 15.28 -21.07
CA ASP A 115 -15.61 15.23 -22.28
C ASP A 115 -14.10 15.35 -21.98
N ILE A 116 -13.67 14.74 -20.87
CA ILE A 116 -12.26 14.69 -20.46
C ILE A 116 -11.62 13.44 -21.05
N HIS A 117 -10.69 13.62 -21.96
CA HIS A 117 -9.98 12.53 -22.62
C HIS A 117 -8.50 12.58 -22.23
N ALA A 118 -8.06 11.65 -21.39
CA ALA A 118 -6.70 11.63 -20.88
C ALA A 118 -6.25 10.19 -20.65
N GLY A 119 -5.26 9.75 -21.41
CA GLY A 119 -4.57 8.47 -21.20
C GLY A 119 -3.27 8.62 -20.42
N PHE A 120 -2.85 7.53 -19.79
CA PHE A 120 -1.61 7.39 -19.03
C PHE A 120 -0.84 6.15 -19.46
N GLY A 121 0.50 6.21 -19.39
CA GLY A 121 1.35 5.07 -19.73
C GLY A 121 1.57 4.13 -18.54
N PHE A 122 1.47 4.67 -17.32
CA PHE A 122 1.77 3.94 -16.10
C PHE A 122 0.57 3.86 -15.14
N SER A 123 0.18 4.97 -14.49
CA SER A 123 -0.81 4.87 -13.40
C SER A 123 -1.61 6.16 -13.12
N ALA A 124 -1.72 7.07 -14.09
CA ALA A 124 -2.55 8.29 -13.96
C ALA A 124 -2.11 9.22 -12.82
N GLY A 125 -0.82 9.21 -12.48
CA GLY A 125 -0.25 10.16 -11.52
C GLY A 125 -0.04 11.55 -12.13
N PHE A 126 0.39 12.49 -11.29
CA PHE A 126 0.76 13.85 -11.72
C PHE A 126 1.80 13.85 -12.84
N ILE A 127 2.76 12.91 -12.81
CA ILE A 127 3.77 12.79 -13.87
C ILE A 127 3.10 12.48 -15.22
N ASP A 128 2.21 11.47 -15.27
CA ASP A 128 1.46 11.13 -16.48
C ASP A 128 0.59 12.32 -16.93
N TYR A 129 -0.01 13.06 -16.00
CA TYR A 129 -0.85 14.23 -16.31
C TYR A 129 -0.04 15.31 -17.04
N VAL A 130 1.15 15.63 -16.55
CA VAL A 130 2.01 16.66 -17.15
C VAL A 130 2.57 16.21 -18.50
N ILE A 131 3.04 14.96 -18.61
CA ILE A 131 3.65 14.45 -19.84
C ILE A 131 2.60 14.37 -20.96
N ASN A 132 1.39 13.91 -20.64
CA ASN A 132 0.33 13.70 -21.63
C ASN A 132 -0.59 14.91 -21.81
N TYR A 133 -0.30 16.03 -21.13
CA TYR A 133 -1.17 17.22 -21.12
C TYR A 133 -1.53 17.72 -22.53
N LYS A 134 -0.57 17.68 -23.46
CA LYS A 134 -0.78 18.16 -24.84
C LYS A 134 -1.58 17.20 -25.73
N LEU A 135 -1.63 15.92 -25.36
CA LEU A 135 -2.41 14.90 -26.07
C LEU A 135 -3.85 14.82 -25.53
N ALA A 136 -4.08 15.34 -24.33
CA ALA A 136 -5.37 15.25 -23.67
C ALA A 136 -6.38 16.30 -24.17
N THR A 137 -7.65 15.89 -24.19
CA THR A 137 -8.80 16.77 -24.44
C THR A 137 -9.39 17.21 -23.10
N ASN A 138 -9.57 18.52 -22.93
CA ASN A 138 -10.05 19.17 -21.69
C ASN A 138 -9.29 18.78 -20.40
N PRO A 139 -7.94 18.62 -20.38
CA PRO A 139 -7.21 18.13 -19.21
C PRO A 139 -7.33 19.05 -17.99
N LEU A 140 -7.54 20.36 -18.19
CA LEU A 140 -7.72 21.32 -17.10
C LEU A 140 -8.92 21.01 -16.22
N LEU A 141 -9.97 20.36 -16.75
CA LEU A 141 -11.16 19.99 -15.99
C LEU A 141 -10.89 18.90 -14.95
N ILE A 142 -9.76 18.17 -15.05
CA ILE A 142 -9.32 17.21 -14.04
C ILE A 142 -9.07 17.90 -12.70
N LEU A 143 -8.55 19.14 -12.69
CA LEU A 143 -8.24 19.86 -11.45
C LEU A 143 -9.49 20.24 -10.62
N PRO A 144 -10.52 20.94 -11.18
CA PRO A 144 -11.73 21.24 -10.43
C PRO A 144 -12.54 19.97 -10.11
N LEU A 145 -12.61 19.00 -11.02
CA LEU A 145 -13.27 17.72 -10.75
C LEU A 145 -12.56 16.96 -9.62
N GLY A 146 -11.23 16.94 -9.66
CA GLY A 146 -10.35 16.43 -8.62
C GLY A 146 -10.60 17.07 -7.27
N ALA A 147 -10.68 18.40 -7.20
CA ALA A 147 -10.96 19.12 -5.96
C ALA A 147 -12.35 18.76 -5.38
N ILE A 148 -13.37 18.62 -6.22
CA ILE A 148 -14.71 18.16 -5.80
C ILE A 148 -14.62 16.73 -5.25
N PHE A 149 -13.95 15.83 -5.98
CA PHE A 149 -13.78 14.46 -5.55
C PHE A 149 -12.92 14.34 -4.29
N ALA A 150 -11.92 15.19 -4.07
CA ALA A 150 -11.18 15.25 -2.82
C ALA A 150 -12.13 15.48 -1.63
N LEU A 151 -13.03 16.45 -1.78
CA LEU A 151 -14.03 16.76 -0.74
C LEU A 151 -14.97 15.58 -0.52
N VAL A 152 -15.49 14.97 -1.59
CA VAL A 152 -16.39 13.81 -1.52
C VAL A 152 -15.69 12.62 -0.86
N TYR A 153 -14.47 12.28 -1.30
CA TYR A 153 -13.66 11.21 -0.73
C TYR A 153 -13.37 11.46 0.75
N PHE A 154 -12.96 12.67 1.11
CA PHE A 154 -12.68 13.02 2.50
C PHE A 154 -13.91 12.84 3.37
N ILE A 155 -15.04 13.46 3.01
CA ILE A 155 -16.28 13.41 3.78
C ILE A 155 -16.78 11.97 3.90
N ALA A 156 -16.91 11.27 2.77
CA ALA A 156 -17.44 9.91 2.74
C ALA A 156 -16.55 8.95 3.55
N SER A 157 -15.23 9.03 3.40
CA SER A 157 -14.28 8.19 4.14
C SER A 157 -14.30 8.53 5.63
N TYR A 158 -14.26 9.81 5.99
CA TYR A 158 -14.25 10.27 7.39
C TYR A 158 -15.48 9.77 8.14
N TYR A 159 -16.68 9.92 7.56
CA TYR A 159 -17.92 9.45 8.19
C TYR A 159 -18.04 7.93 8.16
N THR A 160 -17.59 7.25 7.12
CA THR A 160 -17.57 5.78 7.08
C THR A 160 -16.70 5.22 8.20
N ILE A 161 -15.48 5.74 8.37
CA ILE A 161 -14.56 5.32 9.44
C ILE A 161 -15.18 5.59 10.81
N LYS A 162 -15.75 6.77 11.02
CA LYS A 162 -16.33 7.19 12.29
C LYS A 162 -17.59 6.40 12.66
N LEU A 163 -18.51 6.20 11.71
CA LEU A 163 -19.80 5.54 11.93
C LEU A 163 -19.62 4.05 12.21
N PHE A 164 -18.76 3.39 11.43
CA PHE A 164 -18.51 1.95 11.57
C PHE A 164 -17.35 1.64 12.53
N LYS A 165 -16.75 2.66 13.16
CA LYS A 165 -15.63 2.54 14.12
C LYS A 165 -14.49 1.69 13.56
N LEU A 166 -14.11 1.96 12.30
CA LEU A 166 -13.12 1.18 11.57
C LEU A 166 -11.71 1.46 12.12
N LYS A 167 -11.04 0.41 12.62
CA LYS A 167 -9.70 0.49 13.20
C LYS A 167 -8.64 0.15 12.14
N ILE A 168 -8.32 1.11 11.28
CA ILE A 168 -7.33 0.93 10.19
C ILE A 168 -5.91 0.79 10.76
N PHE A 169 -5.59 1.61 11.77
CA PHE A 169 -4.38 1.48 12.57
C PHE A 169 -4.80 1.17 14.01
N ASP A 170 -4.56 -0.05 14.46
CA ASP A 170 -4.87 -0.48 15.81
C ASP A 170 -3.61 -0.40 16.67
N SER A 171 -3.63 0.46 17.69
CA SER A 171 -2.53 0.57 18.66
C SER A 171 -2.41 -0.69 19.53
N SER A 172 -3.47 -1.50 19.66
CA SER A 172 -3.48 -2.70 20.51
C SER A 172 -2.55 -3.83 20.06
N ASN A 173 -1.97 -3.77 18.86
CA ASN A 173 -0.93 -4.72 18.43
C ASN A 173 0.50 -4.15 18.52
N GLU A 174 0.65 -2.86 18.82
CA GLU A 174 1.96 -2.24 19.14
C GLU A 174 2.15 -2.04 20.66
N ASP A 175 1.07 -2.06 21.45
CA ASP A 175 1.11 -1.99 22.93
C ASP A 175 1.29 -3.36 23.63
N LYS A 176 1.67 -4.40 22.89
CA LYS A 176 2.45 -5.50 23.48
C LYS A 176 3.94 -5.19 23.44
N THR A 177 4.31 -3.99 23.87
CA THR A 177 5.53 -3.79 24.65
C THR A 177 5.37 -4.50 26.00
N THR A 178 5.21 -5.82 25.98
CA THR A 178 5.83 -6.62 27.03
C THR A 178 7.30 -6.36 26.78
N ASN A 179 7.90 -5.45 27.57
CA ASN A 179 9.25 -4.89 27.42
C ASN A 179 10.03 -5.56 26.29
N ILE A 180 10.20 -4.90 25.15
CA ILE A 180 10.91 -5.47 23.99
C ILE A 180 12.30 -6.01 24.40
N SER A 181 12.87 -5.44 25.47
CA SER A 181 14.01 -6.00 26.19
C SER A 181 13.74 -7.36 26.85
N ASP A 182 12.65 -7.54 27.61
CA ASP A 182 12.32 -8.80 28.27
C ASP A 182 11.94 -9.90 27.27
N GLU A 183 11.21 -9.57 26.19
CA GLU A 183 10.89 -10.55 25.14
C GLU A 183 12.16 -10.99 24.39
N ALA A 184 13.03 -10.04 24.01
CA ALA A 184 14.31 -10.38 23.39
C ALA A 184 15.20 -11.22 24.33
N LEU A 185 15.27 -10.86 25.62
CA LEU A 185 16.02 -11.62 26.63
C LEU A 185 15.48 -13.05 26.77
N ALA A 186 14.16 -13.23 26.81
CA ALA A 186 13.54 -14.54 26.91
C ALA A 186 13.82 -15.40 25.66
N PHE A 187 13.81 -14.81 24.46
CA PHE A 187 14.23 -15.51 23.25
C PHE A 187 15.73 -15.85 23.27
N ILE A 188 16.60 -14.94 23.73
CA ILE A 188 18.04 -15.20 23.86
C ILE A 188 18.30 -16.36 24.83
N GLU A 189 17.60 -16.40 25.97
CA GLU A 189 17.70 -17.49 26.93
C GLU A 189 17.20 -18.81 26.33
N ALA A 190 16.05 -18.80 25.65
CA ALA A 190 15.49 -19.97 24.97
C ALA A 190 16.41 -20.49 23.85
N LEU A 191 17.20 -19.62 23.22
CA LEU A 191 18.21 -19.96 22.21
C LEU A 191 19.52 -20.48 22.81
N GLY A 192 19.61 -20.68 24.13
CA GLY A 192 20.82 -21.17 24.79
C GLY A 192 21.83 -20.06 25.12
N GLY A 193 21.37 -18.81 25.18
CA GLY A 193 22.18 -17.64 25.52
C GLY A 193 22.87 -17.00 24.30
N ILE A 194 23.49 -15.85 24.56
CA ILE A 194 24.18 -15.02 23.56
C ILE A 194 25.26 -15.84 22.82
N GLU A 195 25.98 -16.70 23.54
CA GLU A 195 27.07 -17.51 23.00
C GLU A 195 26.62 -18.54 21.96
N ASN A 196 25.34 -18.94 21.96
CA ASN A 196 24.81 -19.87 20.97
C ASN A 196 24.33 -19.16 19.69
N ILE A 197 24.21 -17.83 19.67
CA ILE A 197 23.66 -17.06 18.54
C ILE A 197 24.80 -16.55 17.65
N ILE A 198 24.79 -16.94 16.37
CA ILE A 198 25.79 -16.50 15.37
C ILE A 198 25.22 -15.38 14.51
N HIS A 199 24.01 -15.57 13.98
CA HIS A 199 23.37 -14.60 13.09
C HIS A 199 21.86 -14.60 13.31
N THR A 200 21.28 -13.40 13.37
CA THR A 200 19.85 -13.19 13.53
C THR A 200 19.31 -12.50 12.27
N ASP A 201 18.27 -13.05 11.67
CA ASP A 201 17.58 -12.46 10.53
C ASP A 201 16.07 -12.73 10.59
N ALA A 202 15.26 -12.03 9.81
CA ALA A 202 13.83 -12.29 9.74
C ALA A 202 13.27 -12.13 8.33
N CYS A 203 12.23 -12.92 8.05
CA CYS A 203 11.28 -12.65 6.98
C CYS A 203 9.98 -12.13 7.58
N ILE A 204 8.99 -11.81 6.73
CA ILE A 204 7.67 -11.29 7.11
C ILE A 204 7.02 -12.07 8.27
N THR A 205 7.15 -13.40 8.29
CA THR A 205 6.46 -14.26 9.28
C THR A 205 7.37 -15.15 10.12
N ARG A 206 8.68 -15.13 9.88
CA ARG A 206 9.63 -16.11 10.42
C ARG A 206 10.92 -15.46 10.86
N LEU A 207 11.31 -15.69 12.10
CA LEU A 207 12.64 -15.41 12.62
C LEU A 207 13.57 -16.53 12.14
N ARG A 208 14.69 -16.20 11.50
CA ARG A 208 15.69 -17.13 10.97
C ARG A 208 16.99 -16.91 11.71
N MET A 209 17.50 -17.95 12.35
CA MET A 209 18.69 -17.83 13.17
C MET A 209 19.71 -18.90 12.82
N SER A 210 20.96 -18.47 12.78
CA SER A 210 22.12 -19.36 12.79
C SER A 210 22.61 -19.48 14.23
N VAL A 211 22.70 -20.71 14.71
CA VAL A 211 23.12 -21.05 16.08
C VAL A 211 24.30 -22.02 16.07
N ASN A 212 25.04 -22.11 17.17
CA ASN A 212 26.15 -23.06 17.29
C ASN A 212 25.64 -24.51 17.40
N ASP A 213 24.56 -24.73 18.16
CA ASP A 213 23.92 -26.04 18.33
C ASP A 213 22.40 -25.90 18.51
N SER A 214 21.63 -26.37 17.53
CA SER A 214 20.16 -26.33 17.54
C SER A 214 19.51 -27.53 18.24
N ASN A 215 20.27 -28.61 18.51
CA ASN A 215 19.74 -29.85 19.11
C ASN A 215 19.49 -29.73 20.62
N LYS A 216 20.17 -28.79 21.27
CA LYS A 216 20.00 -28.52 22.71
C LYS A 216 18.81 -27.60 23.02
N LEU A 217 18.17 -27.06 21.98
CA LEU A 217 17.06 -26.12 22.12
C LEU A 217 15.73 -26.86 22.21
N LEU A 218 14.87 -26.45 23.12
CA LEU A 218 13.56 -27.07 23.34
C LEU A 218 12.48 -26.32 22.54
N ASP A 219 11.66 -27.03 21.76
CA ASP A 219 10.59 -26.37 20.99
C ASP A 219 9.52 -25.74 21.88
N GLU A 220 9.29 -26.36 23.04
CA GLU A 220 8.30 -25.89 24.01
C GLU A 220 8.59 -24.48 24.50
N THR A 221 9.86 -24.09 24.70
CA THR A 221 10.21 -22.73 25.15
C THR A 221 9.88 -21.69 24.10
N PHE A 222 10.02 -22.00 22.81
CA PHE A 222 9.61 -21.05 21.76
C PHE A 222 8.09 -20.97 21.62
N ILE A 223 7.38 -22.10 21.80
CA ILE A 223 5.92 -22.13 21.77
C ILE A 223 5.34 -21.32 22.93
N THR A 224 5.91 -21.41 24.13
CA THR A 224 5.47 -20.58 25.27
C THR A 224 5.74 -19.10 25.06
N LEU A 225 6.79 -18.75 24.32
CA LEU A 225 7.08 -17.38 23.87
C LEU A 225 6.19 -16.92 22.70
N GLY A 226 5.25 -17.76 22.23
CA GLY A 226 4.26 -17.42 21.22
C GLY A 226 4.63 -17.83 19.79
N ALA A 227 5.60 -18.72 19.62
CA ALA A 227 5.86 -19.36 18.33
C ALA A 227 4.70 -20.29 17.93
N LYS A 228 4.30 -20.20 16.66
CA LYS A 228 3.32 -21.10 16.05
C LYS A 228 3.95 -22.37 15.48
N GLY A 229 5.28 -22.42 15.45
CA GLY A 229 6.05 -23.55 14.96
C GLY A 229 7.54 -23.26 14.97
N VAL A 230 8.33 -24.33 15.09
CA VAL A 230 9.79 -24.30 15.05
C VAL A 230 10.25 -25.27 13.97
N ILE A 231 11.20 -24.86 13.15
CA ILE A 231 11.74 -25.65 12.05
C ILE A 231 13.27 -25.67 12.20
N ARG A 232 13.89 -26.85 12.15
CA ARG A 232 15.35 -27.02 12.14
C ARG A 232 15.78 -27.60 10.79
N PRO A 233 16.19 -26.75 9.83
CA PRO A 233 16.74 -27.25 8.56
C PRO A 233 18.04 -28.04 8.75
N ASP A 234 18.86 -27.66 9.73
CA ASP A 234 20.10 -28.33 10.09
C ASP A 234 20.48 -28.10 11.58
N ASN A 235 21.60 -28.68 12.03
CA ASN A 235 22.07 -28.58 13.43
C ASN A 235 22.57 -27.18 13.84
N LYS A 236 22.70 -26.25 12.89
CA LYS A 236 23.18 -24.88 13.07
C LYS A 236 22.16 -23.83 12.65
N SER A 237 20.96 -24.24 12.26
CA SER A 237 19.92 -23.31 11.84
C SER A 237 18.58 -23.64 12.50
N ILE A 238 17.88 -22.59 12.92
CA ILE A 238 16.55 -22.66 13.49
C ILE A 238 15.67 -21.56 12.89
N GLN A 239 14.43 -21.90 12.58
CA GLN A 239 13.41 -20.95 12.13
C GLN A 239 12.21 -21.00 13.05
N ILE A 240 11.80 -19.84 13.57
CA ILE A 240 10.71 -19.71 14.52
C ILE A 240 9.59 -18.92 13.85
N VAL A 241 8.40 -19.51 13.76
CA VAL A 241 7.24 -18.90 13.11
C VAL A 241 6.50 -18.00 14.11
N LEU A 242 6.75 -16.69 14.01
CA LEU A 242 6.17 -15.68 14.92
C LEU A 242 5.04 -14.85 14.26
N GLY A 243 4.80 -15.05 12.96
CA GLY A 243 3.89 -14.18 12.21
C GLY A 243 4.47 -12.77 12.08
N THR A 244 3.61 -11.76 12.05
CA THR A 244 3.98 -10.35 11.84
C THR A 244 4.95 -9.77 12.87
N ARG A 245 5.26 -10.50 13.94
CA ARG A 245 6.20 -10.13 15.01
C ARG A 245 7.65 -10.55 14.73
N ALA A 246 7.91 -11.28 13.65
CA ALA A 246 9.23 -11.84 13.37
C ALA A 246 10.32 -10.77 13.21
N GLU A 247 10.01 -9.69 12.49
CA GLU A 247 10.95 -8.60 12.22
C GLU A 247 11.26 -7.79 13.49
N SER A 248 10.23 -7.43 14.26
CA SER A 248 10.41 -6.69 15.52
C SER A 248 11.23 -7.46 16.55
N VAL A 249 11.03 -8.79 16.67
CA VAL A 249 11.82 -9.62 17.59
C VAL A 249 13.27 -9.75 17.10
N ALA A 250 13.50 -9.86 15.80
CA ALA A 250 14.86 -9.93 15.24
C ALA A 250 15.66 -8.66 15.51
N GLU A 251 15.05 -7.48 15.32
CA GLU A 251 15.69 -6.20 15.64
C GLU A 251 16.01 -6.07 17.13
N ALA A 252 15.07 -6.44 18.00
CA ALA A 252 15.25 -6.41 19.44
C ALA A 252 16.40 -7.31 19.93
N ILE A 253 16.49 -8.54 19.38
CA ILE A 253 17.60 -9.45 19.67
C ILE A 253 18.92 -8.85 19.16
N LYS A 254 18.95 -8.28 17.94
CA LYS A 254 20.16 -7.63 17.40
C LYS A 254 20.61 -6.46 18.28
N GLU A 255 19.67 -5.69 18.82
CA GLU A 255 19.97 -4.57 19.72
C GLU A 255 20.53 -5.06 21.07
N ALA A 256 19.97 -6.14 21.63
CA ALA A 256 20.46 -6.73 22.88
C ALA A 256 21.82 -7.44 22.76
N LEU A 257 22.23 -7.82 21.55
CA LEU A 257 23.52 -8.46 21.25
C LEU A 257 24.66 -7.46 20.94
N ARG A 258 24.35 -6.16 20.83
CA ARG A 258 25.35 -5.10 20.62
C ARG A 258 26.03 -4.69 21.92
#